data_AF-A0AAJ2NTN7-F1
#
_entry.id   AF-A0AAJ2NTN7-F1
#
_cell.length_a   1.000
_cell.length_b   1.000
_cell.length_c   1.000
_cell.angle_alpha   90.00
_cell.angle_beta   90.00
_cell.angle_gamma   90.00
#
_symmetry.space_group_name_H-M   'P 1'
#
loop_
_entity.id
_entity.type
_entity.pdbx_description
1 polymer ?
#
loop_
_entity_poly.entity_id
_entity_poly.type
_entity_poly.pdbx_seq_one_letter_code
_entity_poly.pdbx_strand_id
1 'polypeptide(L)' 'LKGIQKKYEDYHEVSYTDEAVRACVTLSHRYIQDRFLPDKAIDLLDEAGSKLNLTSDYKSNEQIEGRLKEIAIEKEEA' A
#
# COMPACT_ATOMS: atom_id res chain seq x y z
N LEU A 1 -15.44 6.64 -2.29
CA LEU A 1 -14.06 6.32 -1.83
C LEU A 1 -13.55 7.27 -0.74
N LYS A 2 -13.78 8.59 -0.81
CA LYS A 2 -13.25 9.54 0.19
C LYS A 2 -13.56 9.20 1.67
N GLY A 3 -14.72 8.61 1.96
CA GLY A 3 -15.09 8.21 3.33
C GLY A 3 -14.35 6.98 3.89
N ILE A 4 -13.73 6.16 3.03
CA ILE A 4 -12.96 4.97 3.44
C ILE A 4 -11.46 5.12 3.17
N GLN A 5 -11.07 6.14 2.40
CA GLN A 5 -9.70 6.38 1.95
C GLN A 5 -8.70 6.32 3.11
N LYS A 6 -8.95 7.09 4.18
CA LYS A 6 -8.08 7.13 5.35
C LYS A 6 -7.82 5.74 5.96
N LYS A 7 -8.85 4.88 6.02
CA LYS A 7 -8.72 3.52 6.56
C LYS A 7 -7.76 2.67 5.73
N TYR A 8 -7.79 2.80 4.40
CA TYR A 8 -6.89 2.07 3.51
C TYR A 8 -5.48 2.67 3.51
N GLU A 9 -5.37 4.00 3.59
CA GLU A 9 -4.08 4.68 3.78
C GLU A 9 -3.37 4.16 5.03
N ASP A 10 -4.09 4.14 6.16
CA ASP A 10 -3.58 3.63 7.43
C ASP A 10 -3.24 2.13 7.36
N TYR A 11 -4.05 1.32 6.65
CA TYR A 11 -3.83 -0.13 6.55
C TYR A 11 -2.62 -0.51 5.69
N HIS A 12 -2.40 0.19 4.57
CA HIS A 12 -1.25 -0.08 3.69
C HIS A 12 -0.04 0.80 4.00
N GLU A 13 -0.12 1.72 4.96
CA GLU A 13 0.93 2.68 5.27
C GLU A 13 1.33 3.55 4.06
N VAL A 14 0.35 3.95 3.25
CA VAL A 14 0.54 4.79 2.05
C VAL A 14 -0.42 5.97 2.05
N SER A 15 -0.21 6.94 1.15
CA SER A 15 -1.16 8.03 0.91
C SER A 15 -1.67 7.98 -0.52
N TYR A 16 -2.98 8.13 -0.72
CA TYR A 16 -3.59 8.17 -2.04
C TYR A 16 -3.83 9.61 -2.48
N THR A 17 -3.40 9.94 -3.70
CA THR A 17 -3.77 11.22 -4.30
C THR A 17 -5.23 11.20 -4.74
N ASP A 18 -5.85 12.38 -4.77
CA ASP A 18 -7.21 12.54 -5.30
C ASP A 18 -7.33 12.05 -6.76
N GLU A 19 -6.24 12.15 -7.53
CA GLU A 19 -6.13 11.60 -8.89
C GLU A 19 -6.13 10.08 -8.91
N ALA A 20 -5.35 9.42 -8.04
CA ALA A 20 -5.31 7.96 -7.94
C ALA A 20 -6.71 7.40 -7.59
N VAL A 21 -7.40 8.04 -6.64
CA VAL A 21 -8.77 7.66 -6.26
C VAL A 21 -9.74 7.79 -7.45
N ARG A 22 -9.64 8.86 -8.24
CA ARG A 22 -10.47 9.03 -9.46
C ARG A 22 -10.12 7.98 -10.52
N ALA A 23 -8.84 7.70 -10.72
CA ALA A 23 -8.37 6.71 -11.66
C ALA A 23 -8.90 5.31 -11.33
N CYS A 24 -8.89 4.90 -10.05
CA CYS A 24 -9.47 3.61 -9.63
C CYS A 24 -10.97 3.51 -9.99
N VAL A 25 -11.75 4.59 -9.82
CA VAL A 25 -13.16 4.61 -10.23
C VAL A 25 -13.32 4.53 -11.74
N THR A 26 -12.59 5.35 -12.49
CA THR A 26 -12.70 5.42 -13.96
C THR A 26 -12.25 4.12 -14.62
N LEU A 27 -11.12 3.55 -14.20
CA LEU A 27 -10.54 2.36 -14.81
C LEU A 27 -11.32 1.10 -14.44
N SER A 28 -11.73 0.94 -13.17
CA SER A 28 -12.60 -0.17 -12.79
C SER A 28 -13.95 -0.12 -13.52
N HIS A 29 -14.53 1.07 -13.70
CA HIS A 29 -15.74 1.22 -14.50
C HIS A 29 -15.55 0.81 -15.96
N ARG A 30 -14.43 1.22 -16.58
CA ARG A 30 -14.14 0.96 -17.99
C ARG A 30 -13.81 -0.51 -18.29
N TYR A 31 -13.01 -1.15 -17.44
CA TYR A 31 -12.38 -2.43 -17.77
C TYR A 31 -12.90 -3.64 -16.97
N ILE A 32 -13.50 -3.44 -15.80
CA ILE A 32 -14.05 -4.53 -14.97
C ILE A 32 -15.58 -4.50 -15.12
N GLN A 33 -16.13 -5.29 -16.05
CA GLN A 33 -17.56 -5.22 -16.41
C GLN A 33 -18.47 -6.17 -15.61
N ASP A 34 -17.89 -7.21 -15.03
CA ASP A 34 -18.56 -8.25 -14.23
C ASP A 34 -18.83 -7.83 -12.79
N ARG A 35 -18.26 -6.69 -12.34
CA ARG A 35 -18.45 -6.14 -10.99
C ARG A 35 -19.02 -4.72 -11.02
N PHE A 36 -19.64 -4.34 -9.90
CA PHE A 36 -20.32 -3.07 -9.73
C PHE A 36 -19.52 -2.09 -8.87
N LEU A 37 -19.71 -0.78 -9.10
CA LEU A 37 -19.21 0.25 -8.20
C LEU A 37 -20.03 0.27 -6.90
N PRO A 38 -19.44 0.63 -5.74
CA PRO A 38 -18.05 1.08 -5.56
C PRO A 38 -17.04 -0.07 -5.39
N ASP A 39 -17.49 -1.30 -5.20
CA ASP A 39 -16.69 -2.48 -4.82
C ASP A 39 -15.44 -2.66 -5.69
N LYS A 40 -15.60 -2.74 -7.00
CA LYS A 40 -14.48 -2.89 -7.95
C LYS A 40 -13.44 -1.76 -7.93
N ALA A 41 -13.85 -0.56 -7.51
CA ALA A 41 -12.92 0.56 -7.38
C ALA A 41 -12.16 0.52 -6.05
N ILE A 42 -12.76 -0.08 -5.02
CA ILE A 42 -12.13 -0.34 -3.73
C ILE A 42 -11.06 -1.41 -3.90
N ASP A 43 -11.36 -2.51 -4.63
CA ASP A 43 -10.38 -3.55 -4.90
C ASP A 43 -9.13 -3.01 -5.60
N LEU A 44 -9.30 -2.21 -6.66
CA LEU A 44 -8.16 -1.58 -7.35
C LEU A 44 -7.36 -0.65 -6.44
N LEU A 45 -8.02 0.05 -5.51
CA LEU A 45 -7.36 0.92 -4.55
C LEU A 45 -6.53 0.09 -3.54
N ASP A 46 -7.10 -1.01 -3.04
CA ASP A 46 -6.46 -1.95 -2.10
C ASP A 46 -5.25 -2.66 -2.71
N GLU A 47 -5.36 -3.14 -3.94
CA GLU A 47 -4.26 -3.76 -4.68
C GLU A 47 -3.14 -2.74 -4.95
N ALA A 48 -3.49 -1.51 -5.33
CA ALA A 48 -2.52 -0.43 -5.55
C ALA A 48 -1.77 -0.06 -4.27
N GLY A 49 -2.48 0.03 -3.14
CA GLY A 49 -1.89 0.30 -1.83
C GLY A 49 -0.95 -0.79 -1.39
N SER A 50 -1.40 -2.04 -1.44
CA SER A 50 -0.59 -3.22 -1.09
C SER A 50 0.68 -3.29 -1.94
N LYS A 51 0.56 -3.08 -3.25
CA LYS A 51 1.70 -3.06 -4.16
C LYS A 51 2.69 -1.95 -3.81
N LEU A 52 2.20 -0.74 -3.57
CA LEU A 52 3.05 0.40 -3.24
C LEU A 52 3.80 0.15 -1.93
N ASN A 53 3.13 -0.36 -0.89
CA ASN A 53 3.76 -0.72 0.37
C ASN A 53 4.90 -1.74 0.15
N LEU A 54 4.62 -2.85 -0.53
CA LEU A 54 5.62 -3.87 -0.85
C LEU A 54 6.81 -3.33 -1.65
N THR A 55 6.57 -2.40 -2.58
CA THR A 55 7.65 -1.76 -3.35
C THR A 55 8.36 -0.64 -2.60
N SER A 56 7.75 -0.08 -1.56
CA SER A 56 8.37 0.94 -0.71
C SER A 56 9.25 0.30 0.36
N ASP A 57 8.88 -0.91 0.81
CA ASP A 57 9.63 -1.69 1.81
C ASP A 57 10.81 -2.48 1.23
N TYR A 58 11.29 -2.13 0.03
CA TYR A 58 12.72 -2.26 -0.23
C TYR A 58 13.44 -1.25 0.66
N LYS A 59 13.50 -1.56 1.97
CA LYS A 59 14.57 -1.12 2.85
C LYS A 59 15.83 -1.24 2.01
N SER A 60 16.45 -0.11 1.70
CA SER A 60 17.80 -0.09 1.14
C SER A 60 18.61 -1.19 1.83
N ASN A 61 19.39 -2.00 1.11
CA ASN A 61 20.14 -3.09 1.74
C ASN A 61 20.86 -2.62 3.03
N GLU A 62 21.28 -1.35 3.06
CA GLU A 62 21.81 -0.62 4.21
C GLU A 62 20.90 -0.60 5.46
N GLN A 63 19.60 -0.38 5.32
CA GLN A 63 18.65 -0.41 6.44
C GLN A 63 18.42 -1.83 6.98
N ILE A 64 18.47 -2.84 6.11
CA ILE A 64 18.39 -4.25 6.52
C ILE A 64 19.69 -4.65 7.24
N GLU A 65 20.85 -4.27 6.70
CA GLU A 65 22.15 -4.50 7.32
C GLU A 65 22.28 -3.76 8.67
N GLY A 66 21.77 -2.54 8.78
CA GLY A 66 21.73 -1.78 10.02
C GLY A 66 20.95 -2.50 11.12
N ARG A 67 19.73 -2.96 10.81
CA ARG A 67 18.92 -3.75 11.76
C ARG A 67 19.56 -5.09 12.12
N LEU A 68 20.22 -5.76 11.16
CA LEU A 68 20.96 -7.00 11.44
C LEU A 68 22.12 -6.77 12.41
N LYS A 69 22.84 -5.65 12.27
CA LYS A 69 23.92 -5.27 13.20
C LYS A 69 23.39 -4.96 14.60
N GLU A 70 22.31 -4.20 14.71
CA GLU A 70 21.68 -3.90 16.01
C GLU A 70 21.25 -5.18 16.74
N ILE A 71 20.55 -6.09 16.04
CA ILE A 71 20.11 -7.37 16.61
C ILE A 71 21.32 -8.25 17.00
N ALA A 72 22.42 -8.19 16.25
CA ALA A 72 23.63 -8.94 16.58
C ALA A 72 24.28 -8.42 17.88
N ILE A 73 24.34 -7.10 18.06
CA ILE A 73 24.86 -6.46 19.28
C ILE A 73 23.98 -6.80 20.49
N GLU A 74 22.65 -6.67 20.35
CA GLU A 74 21.71 -7.00 21.44
C GLU A 74 21.82 -8.48 21.87
N LYS A 75 22.11 -9.38 20.92
CA LYS A 75 22.29 -10.81 21.21
C LYS A 75 23.64 -11.10 21.89
N GLU A 76 24.65 -10.27 21.67
CA GLU A 76 26.00 -10.44 22.23
C GLU A 76 26.11 -9.80 23.63
N GLU A 77 25.26 -8.80 23.91
CA GLU A 77 25.11 -8.19 25.25
C GLU A 77 24.19 -8.99 26.20
N ALA A 78 23.47 -10.01 25.70
CA ALA A 78 22.58 -10.89 26.46
C ALA A 78 23.24 -12.22 26.85
#